data_AF-A0A913X1F5-F1
#
_entry.id   AF-A0A913X1F5-F1
#
_cell.length_a   1.000
_cell.length_b   1.000
_cell.length_c   1.000
_cell.angle_alpha   90.00
_cell.angle_beta   90.00
_cell.angle_gamma   90.00
#
_symmetry.space_group_name_H-M   'P 1'
#
loop_
_entity.id
_entity.type
_entity.pdbx_description
1 polymer ?
#
loop_
_entity_poly.entity_id
_entity_poly.type
_entity_poly.pdbx_seq_one_letter_code
_entity_poly.pdbx_strand_id
1 'polypeptide(L)'
;RITEGLEESLPNLETLVLTSNSIQDLKDIEPLHSVKNLRYLSLLRNPITNKPYYRLFVIHNLPQLRVLDFQRIKMRVSDTHTH
;
A
#
# COMPACT_ATOMS: atom_id res chain seq x y z
N ARG A 1 -6.81 -9.00 8.12
CA ARG A 1 -5.48 -8.56 8.60
C ARG A 1 -4.42 -9.19 7.72
N ILE A 2 -3.45 -8.41 7.24
CA ILE A 2 -2.32 -8.92 6.47
C ILE A 2 -1.28 -9.44 7.48
N THR A 3 -0.68 -10.58 7.20
CA THR A 3 0.35 -11.19 8.05
C THR A 3 1.75 -10.74 7.61
N GLU A 4 2.69 -10.74 8.54
CA GLU A 4 4.12 -10.54 8.27
C GLU A 4 4.71 -11.70 7.45
N GLY A 5 5.89 -11.50 6.84
CA GLY A 5 6.60 -12.52 6.05
C GLY A 5 6.10 -12.67 4.61
N LEU A 6 5.25 -11.76 4.14
CA LEU A 6 4.75 -11.77 2.76
C LEU A 6 5.88 -11.57 1.75
N GLU A 7 6.91 -10.81 2.13
CA GLU A 7 8.13 -10.56 1.38
C GLU A 7 8.97 -11.82 1.17
N GLU A 8 8.95 -12.78 2.10
CA GLU A 8 9.71 -14.03 2.01
C GLU A 8 9.01 -15.02 1.08
N SER A 9 7.68 -15.06 1.15
CA SER A 9 6.85 -15.95 0.33
C SER A 9 6.68 -15.43 -1.10
N LEU A 10 6.63 -14.10 -1.28
CA LEU A 10 6.33 -13.43 -2.55
C LEU A 10 7.29 -12.27 -2.80
N PRO A 11 8.60 -12.53 -3.00
CA PRO A 11 9.62 -11.48 -3.12
C PRO A 11 9.40 -10.55 -4.31
N ASN A 12 8.72 -11.02 -5.36
CA ASN A 12 8.47 -10.27 -6.60
C ASN A 12 7.03 -9.76 -6.71
N LEU A 13 6.30 -9.64 -5.59
CA LEU A 13 4.92 -9.16 -5.61
C LEU A 13 4.86 -7.67 -6.00
N GLU A 14 4.33 -7.38 -7.18
CA GLU A 14 4.17 -6.00 -7.66
C GLU A 14 2.73 -5.46 -7.54
N THR A 15 1.74 -6.35 -7.66
CA THR A 15 0.33 -5.99 -7.70
C THR A 15 -0.45 -6.80 -6.67
N LEU A 16 -1.20 -6.09 -5.82
CA LEU A 16 -2.06 -6.70 -4.81
C LEU A 16 -3.45 -6.07 -4.86
N VAL A 17 -4.46 -6.88 -5.20
CA VAL A 17 -5.86 -6.45 -5.26
C VAL A 17 -6.62 -7.12 -4.13
N LEU A 18 -7.05 -6.32 -3.16
CA LEU A 18 -7.82 -6.76 -2.00
C LEU A 18 -9.20 -6.12 -1.99
N THR A 19 -9.74 -5.82 -3.17
CA THR A 19 -11.07 -5.23 -3.31
C THR A 19 -12.14 -6.11 -2.64
N SER A 20 -13.06 -5.50 -1.88
CA SER A 20 -14.18 -6.20 -1.23
C SER A 20 -13.76 -7.16 -0.10
N ASN A 21 -12.72 -6.81 0.65
CA ASN A 21 -12.32 -7.53 1.85
C ASN A 21 -12.73 -6.79 3.13
N SER A 22 -12.40 -7.37 4.28
CA SER A 22 -12.73 -6.84 5.61
C SER A 22 -11.54 -6.16 6.29
N ILE A 23 -10.73 -5.40 5.55
CA ILE A 23 -9.63 -4.62 6.12
C ILE A 23 -10.21 -3.39 6.80
N GLN A 24 -10.04 -3.33 8.12
CA GLN A 24 -10.68 -2.31 8.93
C GLN A 24 -9.70 -1.23 9.34
N ASP A 25 -8.47 -1.59 9.74
CA ASP A 25 -7.55 -0.65 10.37
C ASP A 25 -6.32 -0.32 9.52
N LEU A 26 -5.81 0.89 9.71
CA LEU A 26 -4.58 1.37 9.09
C LEU A 26 -3.35 0.54 9.50
N LYS A 27 -3.40 -0.13 10.66
CA LYS A 27 -2.35 -1.04 11.11
C LYS A 27 -2.34 -2.37 10.34
N ASP A 28 -3.49 -2.77 9.76
CA ASP A 28 -3.59 -4.04 9.03
C ASP A 28 -2.77 -4.04 7.73
N ILE A 29 -2.33 -2.87 7.26
CA ILE A 29 -1.52 -2.71 6.05
C ILE A 29 -0.03 -2.49 6.33
N GLU A 30 0.38 -2.35 7.61
CA GLU A 30 1.79 -2.17 8.00
C GLU A 30 2.71 -3.28 7.45
N PRO A 31 2.31 -4.57 7.45
CA PRO A 31 3.14 -5.63 6.87
C PRO A 31 3.43 -5.46 5.38
N LEU A 32 2.65 -4.68 4.63
CA LEU A 32 2.96 -4.41 3.22
C LEU A 32 4.20 -3.52 3.04
N HIS A 33 4.69 -2.87 4.10
CA HIS A 33 5.90 -2.05 4.05
C HIS A 33 7.16 -2.88 3.75
N SER A 34 7.20 -4.15 4.14
CA SER A 34 8.31 -5.06 3.85
C SER A 34 8.35 -5.48 2.38
N VAL A 35 7.21 -5.49 1.68
CA VAL A 35 7.08 -5.88 0.27
C VAL A 35 7.58 -4.74 -0.64
N LYS A 36 8.90 -4.66 -0.83
CA LYS A 36 9.59 -3.55 -1.52
C LYS A 36 9.21 -3.40 -3.00
N ASN A 37 8.79 -4.49 -3.65
CA ASN A 37 8.41 -4.49 -5.06
C ASN A 37 6.96 -4.10 -5.30
N LEU A 38 6.13 -3.92 -4.27
CA LEU A 38 4.72 -3.59 -4.42
C LEU A 38 4.53 -2.20 -5.04
N ARG A 39 3.91 -2.12 -6.22
CA ARG A 39 3.64 -0.87 -6.96
C ARG A 39 2.16 -0.55 -7.09
N TYR A 40 1.30 -1.57 -7.11
CA TYR A 40 -0.13 -1.44 -7.35
C TYR A 40 -0.92 -2.05 -6.19
N LEU A 41 -1.74 -1.25 -5.52
CA LEU A 41 -2.59 -1.69 -4.43
C LEU A 41 -4.03 -1.23 -4.65
N SER A 42 -5.00 -2.13 -4.44
CA SER A 42 -6.42 -1.80 -4.38
C SER A 42 -7.03 -2.32 -3.08
N LEU A 43 -7.57 -1.41 -2.27
CA LEU A 43 -8.32 -1.69 -1.05
C LEU A 43 -9.79 -1.24 -1.19
N LEU A 44 -10.26 -0.93 -2.40
CA LEU A 44 -11.65 -0.57 -2.66
C LEU A 44 -12.65 -1.51 -1.98
N ARG A 45 -13.78 -0.98 -1.50
CA ARG A 45 -14.81 -1.74 -0.76
C ARG A 45 -14.28 -2.45 0.50
N ASN A 46 -13.26 -1.91 1.15
CA ASN A 46 -12.87 -2.28 2.51
C ASN A 46 -13.25 -1.16 3.48
N PRO A 47 -13.65 -1.46 4.73
CA PRO A 47 -13.99 -0.42 5.72
C PRO A 47 -12.90 0.65 5.93
N ILE A 48 -11.62 0.28 5.80
CA ILE A 48 -10.47 1.20 5.88
C ILE A 48 -10.58 2.39 4.92
N THR A 49 -11.23 2.24 3.75
CA THR A 49 -11.33 3.31 2.75
C THR A 49 -12.22 4.47 3.20
N ASN A 50 -13.05 4.24 4.22
CA ASN A 50 -13.93 5.27 4.80
C ASN A 50 -13.24 6.07 5.92
N LYS A 51 -12.02 5.70 6.32
CA LYS A 51 -11.30 6.42 7.37
C LYS A 51 -10.77 7.77 6.86
N PRO A 52 -10.80 8.81 7.71
CA PRO A 52 -10.16 10.07 7.38
C PRO A 52 -8.67 9.85 7.12
N TYR A 53 -8.12 10.58 6.15
CA TYR A 53 -6.70 10.50 5.75
C TYR A 53 -6.23 9.13 5.25
N TYR A 54 -7.11 8.15 5.00
CA TYR A 54 -6.76 6.82 4.51
C TYR A 54 -5.74 6.87 3.36
N ARG A 55 -6.05 7.61 2.30
CA ARG A 55 -5.19 7.70 1.12
C ARG A 55 -3.80 8.26 1.46
N LEU A 56 -3.74 9.32 2.26
CA LEU A 56 -2.47 9.94 2.67
C LEU A 56 -1.66 9.00 3.57
N PHE A 57 -2.31 8.32 4.51
CA PHE A 57 -1.68 7.37 5.40
C PHE A 57 -1.06 6.19 4.64
N VAL A 58 -1.79 5.62 3.67
CA VAL A 58 -1.30 4.51 2.84
C VAL A 58 -0.10 4.96 2.02
N ILE A 59 -0.17 6.13 1.37
CA ILE A 59 0.93 6.68 0.57
C ILE A 59 2.16 6.94 1.44
N HIS A 60 1.98 7.45 2.65
CA HIS A 60 3.06 7.72 3.59
C HIS A 60 3.72 6.44 4.11
N ASN A 61 2.94 5.41 4.45
CA ASN A 61 3.46 4.14 4.96
C ASN A 61 4.05 3.25 3.87
N LEU A 62 3.54 3.35 2.64
CA LEU A 62 3.94 2.55 1.49
C LEU A 62 4.48 3.45 0.36
N PRO A 63 5.65 4.11 0.57
CA PRO A 63 6.22 5.04 -0.40
C PRO A 63 6.61 4.38 -1.74
N GLN A 64 6.73 3.04 -1.77
CA GLN A 64 7.00 2.28 -2.98
C GLN A 64 5.82 2.23 -3.97
N LEU A 65 4.59 2.52 -3.51
CA LEU A 65 3.39 2.46 -4.35
C LEU A 65 3.39 3.54 -5.43
N ARG A 66 2.92 3.15 -6.62
CA ARG A 66 2.70 4.04 -7.77
C ARG A 66 1.22 4.27 -8.02
N VAL A 67 0.38 3.28 -7.70
CA VAL A 67 -1.07 3.33 -7.91
C VAL A 67 -1.76 2.79 -6.67
N LEU A 68 -2.71 3.57 -6.17
CA LEU A 68 -3.60 3.18 -5.08
C LEU A 68 -5.04 3.35 -5.52
N ASP A 69 -5.83 2.29 -5.41
CA ASP A 69 -7.26 2.24 -5.77
C ASP A 69 -7.51 2.69 -7.22
N PHE A 70 -6.69 2.17 -8.13
CA PHE A 70 -6.67 2.52 -9.56
C PHE A 70 -6.39 4.01 -9.86
N GLN A 71 -5.97 4.78 -8.85
CA GLN A 71 -5.56 6.17 -9.02
C GLN A 71 -4.05 6.31 -8.85
N ARG A 72 -3.37 6.85 -9.89
CA ARG A 72 -1.95 7.17 -9.83
C ARG A 72 -1.64 8.08 -8.65
N ILE A 73 -0.60 7.73 -7.90
CA ILE A 73 -0.05 8.57 -6.85
C ILE A 73 0.81 9.61 -7.56
N LYS A 74 0.40 10.88 -7.49
CA LYS A 74 1.23 11.99 -7.94
C LYS A 74 2.33 12.16 -6.89
N MET A 75 3.49 11.57 -7.14
CA MET A 75 4.67 11.90 -6.36
C MET A 75 4.98 13.37 -6.58
N ARG A 76 5.09 14.13 -5.50
CA ARG A 76 6.08 15.20 -5.51
C ARG A 76 7.41 14.49 -5.62
N VAL A 77 8.18 14.82 -6.65
CA VAL A 77 9.57 14.39 -6.75
C VAL A 77 10.23 14.91 -5.48
N SER A 78 10.33 14.07 -4.45
CA SER A 78 11.26 14.31 -3.37
C SER A 78 12.60 13.98 -3.99
N ASP A 79 13.29 15.01 -4.46
CA ASP A 79 14.68 14.95 -4.87
C ASP A 79 15.46 14.16 -3.82
N THR A 80 15.72 12.90 -4.13
CA THR A 80 16.71 12.06 -3.44
C THR A 80 17.58 11.48 -4.53
N HIS A 81 18.27 12.40 -5.21
CA HIS A 81 19.64 12.14 -5.63
C HIS A 81 20.55 12.40 -4.43
N THR A 82 21.67 11.66 -4.38
CA THR A 82 22.85 11.84 -3.50
C THR A 82 22.70 11.07 -2.18
N HIS A 83 23.39 9.95 -1.90
CA HIS A 83 24.68 9.40 -2.36
C HIS A 83 24.61 7.89 -2.60
#